data_AF-A0A9J6G8S3-F1
#
_entry.id   AF-A0A9J6G8S3-F1
#
_cell.length_a   1.000
_cell.length_b   1.000
_cell.length_c   1.000
_cell.angle_alpha   90.00
_cell.angle_beta   90.00
_cell.angle_gamma   90.00
#
_symmetry.space_group_name_H-M   'P 1'
#
loop_
_entity.id
_entity.type
_entity.pdbx_description
1 polymer ?
#
loop_
_entity_poly.entity_id
_entity_poly.type
_entity_poly.pdbx_seq_one_letter_code
_entity_poly.pdbx_strand_id
1 'polypeptide(L)'
;MRNIHSKRVMYKHISKEILQSTGIYRTATQCESRFKTIAKRMKNQYTHNRTSGQTRCQVSYEEEFAQIRAADDSIEPEVLRGVHSVTYKSASKPTEEASTSSSTTAPTESIDHSSSEPLDDSASEATDNAGNQQRKRMNKDEAGRPNAVRMRHMEYFFERMEKLNQEREAKKDEREKRREERHLELVELHRDHIAALKDLAAKADT
;
A
#
# COMPACT_ATOMS: atom_id res chain seq x y z
N MET A 1 -1.09 22.91 -11.02
CA MET A 1 0.06 22.70 -10.11
C MET A 1 1.37 22.82 -10.89
N ARG A 2 2.43 23.41 -10.33
CA ARG A 2 3.75 23.45 -10.98
C ARG A 2 4.28 22.01 -11.13
N ASN A 3 4.65 21.61 -12.34
CA ASN A 3 5.09 20.25 -12.66
C ASN A 3 6.40 19.90 -11.93
N ILE A 4 6.31 19.31 -10.74
CA ILE A 4 7.49 18.83 -10.02
C ILE A 4 7.89 17.47 -10.62
N HIS A 5 8.94 17.48 -11.44
CA HIS A 5 9.36 16.34 -12.24
C HIS A 5 9.88 15.13 -11.43
N SER A 6 10.24 15.32 -10.16
CA SER A 6 10.78 14.25 -9.32
C SER A 6 10.36 14.38 -7.86
N LYS A 7 10.03 13.23 -7.23
CA LYS A 7 9.70 13.14 -5.80
C LYS A 7 10.77 13.78 -4.90
N ARG A 8 12.05 13.66 -5.27
CA ARG A 8 13.15 14.29 -4.52
C ARG A 8 13.05 15.82 -4.53
N VAL A 9 12.67 16.41 -5.66
CA VAL A 9 12.46 17.87 -5.78
C VAL A 9 11.22 18.29 -5.00
N MET A 10 10.17 17.47 -5.03
CA MET A 10 8.94 17.71 -4.26
C MET A 10 9.22 17.80 -2.76
N TYR A 11 9.93 16.83 -2.18
CA TYR A 11 10.25 16.89 -0.75
C TYR A 11 11.20 18.03 -0.37
N LYS A 12 12.07 18.48 -1.28
CA LYS A 12 12.84 19.71 -1.08
C LYS A 12 11.94 20.95 -1.05
N HIS A 13 10.92 21.00 -1.89
CA HIS A 13 9.96 22.10 -1.90
C HIS A 13 9.15 22.13 -0.61
N ILE A 14 8.58 20.98 -0.22
CA ILE A 14 7.84 20.82 1.05
C ILE A 14 8.70 21.22 2.25
N SER A 15 9.97 20.81 2.27
CA SER A 15 10.92 21.18 3.32
C SER A 15 11.09 22.71 3.44
N LYS A 16 11.17 23.43 2.32
CA LYS A 16 11.23 24.90 2.30
C LYS A 16 9.91 25.52 2.75
N GLU A 17 8.78 25.00 2.29
CA GLU A 17 7.46 25.52 2.67
C GLU A 17 7.18 25.33 4.16
N ILE A 18 7.53 24.19 4.75
CA ILE A 18 7.41 23.96 6.19
C ILE A 18 8.24 24.98 6.97
N LEU A 19 9.48 25.24 6.52
CA LEU A 19 10.31 26.26 7.16
C LEU A 19 9.68 27.66 7.06
N GLN A 20 9.07 27.99 5.91
CA GLN A 20 8.44 29.29 5.69
C GLN A 20 7.14 29.46 6.49
N SER A 21 6.31 28.41 6.60
CA SER A 21 5.00 28.49 7.26
C SER A 21 5.06 28.30 8.76
N THR A 22 6.00 27.50 9.27
CA THR A 22 6.08 27.15 10.70
C THR A 22 7.33 27.66 11.39
N GLY A 23 8.33 28.15 10.66
CA GLY A 23 9.65 28.49 11.20
C GLY A 23 10.51 27.28 11.57
N ILE A 24 10.01 26.05 11.41
CA ILE A 24 10.71 24.84 11.83
C ILE A 24 11.50 24.25 10.67
N TYR A 25 12.82 24.12 10.85
CA TYR A 25 13.66 23.45 9.86
C TYR A 25 13.47 21.94 9.86
N ARG A 26 13.08 21.40 8.70
CA ARG A 26 13.01 19.95 8.43
C ARG A 26 13.68 19.65 7.10
N THR A 27 14.53 18.63 7.06
CA THR A 27 15.18 18.19 5.81
C THR A 27 14.21 17.45 4.90
N ALA A 28 14.44 17.47 3.59
CA ALA A 28 13.64 16.74 2.62
C ALA A 28 13.48 15.24 2.95
N THR A 29 14.54 14.59 3.43
CA THR A 29 14.51 13.17 3.84
C THR A 29 13.62 12.93 5.06
N GLN A 30 13.58 13.87 6.01
CA GLN A 30 12.68 13.81 7.16
C GLN A 30 11.23 13.99 6.71
N CYS A 31 10.95 14.94 5.81
CA CYS A 31 9.62 15.12 5.21
C CYS A 31 9.15 13.85 4.50
N GLU A 32 10.01 13.25 3.68
CA GLU A 32 9.72 11.99 2.99
C GLU A 32 9.41 10.84 3.98
N SER A 33 10.28 10.66 4.97
CA SER A 33 10.11 9.59 5.98
C SER A 33 8.83 9.78 6.79
N ARG A 34 8.51 11.03 7.13
CA ARG A 34 7.30 11.38 7.86
C ARG A 34 6.06 11.10 7.03
N PHE A 35 6.04 11.54 5.77
CA PHE A 35 4.94 11.26 4.84
C PHE A 35 4.69 9.75 4.70
N LYS A 36 5.74 8.95 4.46
CA LYS A 36 5.62 7.48 4.35
C LYS A 36 5.03 6.86 5.62
N THR A 37 5.45 7.35 6.78
CA THR A 37 4.95 6.86 8.07
C THR A 37 3.47 7.18 8.25
N ILE A 38 3.06 8.41 7.95
CA ILE A 38 1.66 8.85 8.01
C ILE A 38 0.80 8.01 7.06
N ALA A 39 1.21 7.90 5.79
CA ALA A 39 0.49 7.12 4.78
C ALA A 39 0.33 5.64 5.19
N LYS A 40 1.38 5.02 5.76
CA LYS A 40 1.31 3.64 6.27
C LYS A 40 0.34 3.50 7.45
N ARG A 41 0.38 4.41 8.42
CA ARG A 41 -0.53 4.39 9.58
C ARG A 41 -1.98 4.56 9.16
N MET A 42 -2.25 5.50 8.26
CA MET A 42 -3.58 5.72 7.71
C MET A 42 -4.12 4.47 7.01
N LYS A 43 -3.30 3.82 6.16
CA LYS A 43 -3.67 2.55 5.52
C LYS A 43 -4.02 1.48 6.55
N ASN A 44 -3.22 1.36 7.62
CA ASN A 44 -3.47 0.38 8.67
C ASN A 44 -4.80 0.66 9.40
N GLN A 45 -5.11 1.93 9.69
CA GLN A 45 -6.39 2.34 10.30
C GLN A 45 -7.58 2.02 9.39
N TYR A 46 -7.47 2.28 8.08
CA TYR A 46 -8.50 1.87 7.12
C TYR A 46 -8.70 0.35 7.07
N THR A 47 -7.61 -0.43 7.06
CA THR A 47 -7.72 -1.90 7.06
C THR A 47 -8.32 -2.43 8.37
N HIS A 48 -8.01 -1.79 9.50
CA HIS A 48 -8.58 -2.11 10.79
C HIS A 48 -10.10 -1.89 10.78
N ASN A 49 -10.54 -0.72 10.32
CA ASN A 49 -11.96 -0.37 10.26
C ASN A 49 -12.77 -1.20 9.25
N ARG A 50 -12.10 -1.83 8.27
CA ARG A 50 -12.73 -2.75 7.32
C ARG A 50 -12.86 -4.19 7.86
N THR A 51 -12.20 -4.50 8.96
CA THR A 51 -12.22 -5.85 9.55
C THR A 51 -13.40 -5.99 10.50
N SER A 52 -14.25 -7.01 10.29
CA SER A 52 -15.41 -7.29 11.15
C SER A 52 -14.97 -7.72 12.56
N GLY A 53 -15.73 -7.32 13.59
CA GLY A 53 -15.46 -7.68 14.98
C GLY A 53 -14.42 -6.82 15.69
N GLN A 54 -13.86 -5.81 15.02
CA GLN A 54 -12.97 -4.80 15.61
C GLN A 54 -13.73 -3.51 15.94
N THR A 55 -13.37 -2.85 17.04
CA THR A 55 -13.90 -1.52 17.36
C THR A 55 -13.38 -0.50 16.36
N ARG A 56 -14.26 0.35 15.81
CA ARG A 56 -13.83 1.38 14.86
C ARG A 56 -12.88 2.37 15.52
N CYS A 57 -11.79 2.68 14.82
CA CYS A 57 -10.83 3.70 15.24
C CYS A 57 -10.91 4.92 14.33
N GLN A 58 -10.65 6.10 14.86
CA GLN A 58 -10.56 7.31 14.06
C GLN A 58 -9.31 7.26 13.17
N VAL A 59 -9.49 7.56 11.88
CA VAL A 59 -8.38 7.63 10.91
C VAL A 59 -7.71 8.99 11.04
N SER A 60 -6.40 8.99 11.25
CA SER A 60 -5.65 10.24 11.41
C SER A 60 -5.46 10.94 10.06
N TYR A 61 -5.70 12.25 10.05
CA TYR A 61 -5.54 13.13 8.89
C TYR A 61 -6.48 12.84 7.69
N GLU A 62 -7.60 12.14 7.92
CA GLU A 62 -8.50 11.70 6.85
C GLU A 62 -9.07 12.88 6.05
N GLU A 63 -9.48 13.94 6.74
CA GLU A 63 -10.06 15.15 6.15
C GLU A 63 -9.03 15.89 5.28
N GLU A 64 -7.81 16.06 5.76
CA GLU A 64 -6.72 16.73 5.06
C GLU A 64 -6.33 15.95 3.79
N PHE A 65 -6.28 14.62 3.87
CA PHE A 65 -6.07 13.79 2.68
C PHE A 65 -7.26 13.85 1.70
N ALA A 66 -8.49 14.00 2.19
CA ALA A 66 -9.66 14.22 1.33
C ALA A 66 -9.55 15.58 0.60
N GLN A 67 -9.15 16.64 1.30
CA GLN A 67 -8.92 17.96 0.70
C GLN A 67 -7.82 17.93 -0.37
N ILE A 68 -6.68 17.27 -0.09
CA ILE A 68 -5.59 17.13 -1.07
C ILE A 68 -6.06 16.36 -2.32
N ARG A 69 -6.86 15.30 -2.15
CA ARG A 69 -7.43 14.54 -3.27
C ARG A 69 -8.44 15.36 -4.07
N ALA A 70 -9.29 16.13 -3.40
CA ALA A 70 -10.28 16.99 -4.05
C ALA A 70 -9.62 18.13 -4.84
N ALA A 71 -8.45 18.61 -4.41
CA ALA A 71 -7.67 19.61 -5.13
C ALA A 71 -6.89 19.05 -6.32
N ASP A 72 -6.82 17.72 -6.49
CA ASP A 72 -6.11 17.07 -7.59
C ASP A 72 -7.06 16.74 -8.74
N ASP A 73 -7.36 17.74 -9.57
CA ASP A 73 -8.21 17.62 -10.77
C ASP A 73 -7.58 16.76 -11.88
N SER A 74 -6.31 16.31 -11.73
CA SER A 74 -5.58 15.57 -12.76
C SER A 74 -6.02 14.10 -12.89
N ILE A 75 -6.76 13.56 -11.92
CA ILE A 75 -7.08 12.12 -11.87
C ILE A 75 -8.37 11.79 -12.62
N GLU A 76 -9.27 12.76 -12.81
CA GLU A 76 -10.55 12.48 -13.44
C GLU A 76 -10.44 12.56 -14.97
N PRO A 77 -10.83 11.51 -15.71
CA PRO A 77 -10.72 11.51 -17.16
C PRO A 77 -11.64 12.57 -17.77
N GLU A 78 -11.15 13.25 -18.79
CA GLU A 78 -11.93 14.20 -19.59
C GLU A 78 -13.19 13.56 -20.20
N VAL A 79 -13.08 12.27 -20.55
CA VAL A 79 -14.15 11.48 -21.17
C VAL A 79 -14.35 10.19 -20.40
N LEU A 80 -15.57 10.00 -19.86
CA LEU A 80 -16.00 8.74 -19.28
C LEU A 80 -16.66 7.89 -20.36
N ARG A 81 -16.08 6.73 -20.67
CA ARG A 81 -16.66 5.76 -21.63
C ARG A 81 -17.23 4.55 -20.89
N GLY A 82 -18.54 4.37 -20.98
CA GLY A 82 -19.23 3.12 -20.66
C GLY A 82 -19.42 2.23 -21.90
N VAL A 83 -19.92 1.01 -21.70
CA VAL A 83 -20.20 0.06 -22.79
C VAL A 83 -21.26 0.60 -23.78
N HIS A 84 -22.17 1.45 -23.30
CA HIS A 84 -23.28 1.98 -24.09
C HIS A 84 -23.34 3.52 -24.15
N SER A 85 -22.40 4.23 -23.53
CA SER A 85 -22.44 5.69 -23.49
C SER A 85 -21.05 6.31 -23.37
N VAL A 86 -20.93 7.53 -23.87
CA VAL A 86 -19.76 8.37 -23.71
C VAL A 86 -20.23 9.69 -23.11
N THR A 87 -19.70 10.05 -21.95
CA THR A 87 -20.02 11.28 -21.23
C THR A 87 -18.81 12.20 -21.25
N TYR A 88 -18.98 13.39 -21.81
CA TYR A 88 -17.97 14.45 -21.79
C TYR A 88 -18.24 15.36 -20.60
N LYS A 89 -17.19 15.72 -19.85
CA LYS A 89 -17.33 16.75 -18.83
C LYS A 89 -17.63 18.09 -19.50
N SER A 90 -18.73 18.74 -19.15
CA SER A 90 -18.96 20.12 -19.55
C SER A 90 -17.93 20.99 -18.84
N ALA A 91 -17.17 21.78 -19.61
CA ALA A 91 -16.25 22.76 -19.04
C ALA A 91 -17.06 23.88 -18.36
N SER A 92 -17.41 23.71 -17.09
CA SER A 92 -17.88 24.82 -16.27
C SER A 92 -16.68 25.74 -16.02
N LYS A 93 -16.72 26.93 -16.62
CA LYS A 93 -15.83 28.03 -16.28
C LYS A 93 -15.97 28.34 -14.77
N PRO A 94 -14.91 28.77 -14.07
CA PRO A 94 -15.03 29.21 -12.70
C PRO A 94 -15.77 30.56 -12.71
N THR A 95 -17.02 30.55 -12.25
CA THR A 95 -17.69 31.79 -11.84
C THR A 95 -17.51 31.90 -10.34
N GLU A 96 -16.54 32.73 -9.94
CA GLU A 96 -16.61 33.43 -8.66
C GLU A 96 -17.94 34.19 -8.65
N GLU A 97 -18.88 33.82 -7.77
CA GLU A 97 -19.69 34.79 -7.01
C GLU A 97 -20.18 34.12 -5.73
N ALA A 98 -19.90 34.78 -4.61
CA ALA A 98 -20.46 34.50 -3.31
C ALA A 98 -21.99 34.61 -3.35
N SER A 99 -22.69 33.72 -2.65
CA SER A 99 -24.08 33.94 -2.27
C SER A 99 -24.35 33.30 -0.92
N THR A 100 -24.10 34.11 0.09
CA THR A 100 -24.77 34.20 1.38
C THR A 100 -26.26 33.85 1.26
N SER A 101 -26.70 32.78 1.91
CA SER A 101 -28.12 32.54 2.18
C SER A 101 -28.37 32.59 3.68
N SER A 102 -28.82 33.77 4.12
CA SER A 102 -29.46 34.07 5.39
C SER A 102 -30.80 33.35 5.53
N SER A 103 -31.08 32.78 6.71
CA SER A 103 -32.44 32.59 7.19
C SER A 103 -32.55 33.07 8.64
N THR A 104 -33.28 34.17 8.80
CA THR A 104 -33.61 34.87 10.03
C THR A 104 -34.90 34.30 10.62
N THR A 105 -34.90 33.95 11.91
CA THR A 105 -36.08 34.06 12.81
C THR A 105 -35.60 34.36 14.24
N ALA A 106 -35.94 35.54 14.75
CA ALA A 106 -35.76 36.02 16.14
C ALA A 106 -36.96 35.58 17.03
N PRO A 107 -37.13 36.05 18.29
CA PRO A 107 -36.21 36.61 19.32
C PRO A 107 -36.17 35.68 20.58
N THR A 108 -35.41 35.90 21.66
CA THR A 108 -35.72 36.77 22.83
C THR A 108 -34.61 36.65 23.90
N GLU A 109 -34.43 37.74 24.66
CA GLU A 109 -33.90 37.85 26.05
C GLU A 109 -32.38 37.84 26.35
N SER A 110 -31.89 39.08 26.55
CA SER A 110 -31.11 39.61 27.69
C SER A 110 -30.28 38.67 28.57
N ILE A 111 -29.00 39.02 28.78
CA ILE A 111 -28.46 39.53 30.07
C ILE A 111 -27.03 40.06 29.86
N ASP A 112 -26.82 41.23 30.46
CA ASP A 112 -25.61 42.01 30.65
C ASP A 112 -24.59 41.33 31.59
N HIS A 113 -23.28 41.48 31.35
CA HIS A 113 -22.27 41.77 32.39
C HIS A 113 -20.83 41.80 31.81
N SER A 114 -20.38 43.03 31.56
CA SER A 114 -19.13 43.66 32.02
C SER A 114 -17.95 42.81 32.57
N SER A 115 -16.76 43.17 32.04
CA SER A 115 -15.50 43.44 32.75
C SER A 115 -14.34 42.43 32.81
N SER A 116 -13.16 43.02 32.55
CA SER A 116 -11.79 42.77 33.05
C SER A 116 -10.91 41.68 32.43
N GLU A 117 -9.99 42.13 31.56
CA GLU A 117 -8.56 41.79 31.61
C GLU A 117 -7.95 42.09 33.01
N PRO A 118 -6.89 41.38 33.47
CA PRO A 118 -5.52 41.81 33.14
C PRO A 118 -4.44 40.71 33.01
N LEU A 119 -3.32 41.19 32.46
CA LEU A 119 -1.95 40.69 32.26
C LEU A 119 -1.23 40.16 33.52
N ASP A 120 -0.27 39.23 33.33
CA ASP A 120 1.06 39.12 34.00
C ASP A 120 1.83 37.94 33.31
N ASP A 121 2.86 38.11 32.49
CA ASP A 121 4.27 38.55 32.66
C ASP A 121 5.25 37.49 33.25
N SER A 122 6.40 37.40 32.56
CA SER A 122 7.72 36.95 33.03
C SER A 122 7.97 35.47 33.41
N ALA A 123 9.15 34.86 33.25
CA ALA A 123 10.40 35.08 32.51
C ALA A 123 11.31 33.87 32.86
N SER A 124 12.20 33.46 31.93
CA SER A 124 13.45 32.67 32.12
C SER A 124 13.40 31.32 32.88
N GLU A 125 14.02 30.25 32.40
CA GLU A 125 15.45 30.03 32.60
C GLU A 125 16.07 29.08 31.56
N ALA A 126 17.28 29.45 31.16
CA ALA A 126 18.21 28.63 30.41
C ALA A 126 18.71 27.46 31.27
N THR A 127 18.76 26.25 30.71
CA THR A 127 19.69 25.20 31.16
C THR A 127 20.36 24.53 29.96
N ASP A 128 21.59 24.96 29.74
CA ASP A 128 22.79 24.19 29.42
C ASP A 128 22.72 22.98 28.48
N ASN A 129 23.10 23.31 27.25
CA ASN A 129 23.59 22.45 26.19
C ASN A 129 25.00 21.92 26.52
N ALA A 130 25.11 20.85 27.33
CA ALA A 130 26.39 20.17 27.58
C ALA A 130 26.19 18.66 27.85
N GLY A 131 26.09 17.84 26.78
CA GLY A 131 26.01 16.39 27.00
C GLY A 131 26.01 15.46 25.79
N ASN A 132 26.27 15.92 24.56
CA ASN A 132 26.02 15.10 23.36
C ASN A 132 27.24 14.72 22.52
N GLN A 133 28.44 14.58 23.11
CA GLN A 133 29.64 14.15 22.36
C GLN A 133 30.28 12.81 22.81
N GLN A 134 29.83 12.17 23.88
CA GLN A 134 30.45 10.92 24.38
C GLN A 134 29.71 9.60 24.10
N ARG A 135 28.54 9.60 23.44
CA ARG A 135 27.81 8.36 23.08
C ARG A 135 27.91 7.96 21.61
N LYS A 136 28.94 8.40 20.89
CA LYS A 136 29.09 8.17 19.43
C LYS A 136 30.20 7.21 19.02
N ARG A 137 30.83 6.47 19.95
CA ARG A 137 32.01 5.64 19.63
C ARG A 137 31.95 4.15 19.99
N MET A 138 30.86 3.62 20.53
CA MET A 138 30.73 2.18 20.78
C MET A 138 29.32 1.71 20.43
N ASN A 139 29.06 1.44 19.14
CA ASN A 139 27.97 0.59 18.64
C ASN A 139 28.00 0.53 17.10
N LYS A 140 29.17 0.32 16.51
CA LYS A 140 29.29 0.10 15.06
C LYS A 140 29.31 -1.38 14.67
N ASP A 141 29.33 -2.28 15.65
CA ASP A 141 29.49 -3.73 15.43
C ASP A 141 28.19 -4.55 15.58
N GLU A 142 27.07 -3.94 16.00
CA GLU A 142 25.78 -4.64 16.13
C GLU A 142 24.84 -4.52 14.92
N ALA A 143 25.16 -3.68 13.94
CA ALA A 143 24.29 -3.43 12.78
C ALA A 143 24.28 -4.58 11.75
N GLY A 144 25.03 -5.66 11.97
CA GLY A 144 25.23 -6.75 11.02
C GLY A 144 24.74 -8.13 11.45
N ARG A 145 24.21 -8.31 12.68
CA ARG A 145 23.76 -9.63 13.12
C ARG A 145 22.31 -9.87 12.66
N PRO A 146 22.05 -10.78 11.70
CA PRO A 146 20.68 -11.10 11.32
C PRO A 146 19.95 -11.63 12.54
N ASN A 147 18.79 -11.04 12.83
CA ASN A 147 17.92 -11.44 13.93
C ASN A 147 17.64 -12.95 13.83
N ALA A 148 18.11 -13.73 14.81
CA ALA A 148 18.04 -15.20 14.80
C ALA A 148 16.59 -15.72 14.62
N VAL A 149 15.59 -14.97 15.10
CA VAL A 149 14.17 -15.30 14.91
C VAL A 149 13.75 -15.15 13.45
N ARG A 150 14.28 -14.14 12.74
CA ARG A 150 14.03 -13.93 11.32
C ARG A 150 14.65 -15.02 10.46
N MET A 151 15.83 -15.51 10.82
CA MET A 151 16.50 -16.61 10.10
C MET A 151 15.71 -17.92 10.19
N ARG A 152 15.22 -18.28 11.39
CA ARG A 152 14.40 -19.48 11.57
C ARG A 152 13.10 -19.47 10.75
N HIS A 153 12.46 -18.30 10.64
CA HIS A 153 11.25 -18.18 9.81
C HIS A 153 11.56 -18.29 8.31
N MET A 154 12.72 -17.80 7.86
CA MET A 154 13.18 -17.98 6.48
C MET A 154 13.54 -19.44 6.19
N GLU A 155 14.20 -20.13 7.12
CA GLU A 155 14.50 -21.57 7.01
C GLU A 155 13.21 -22.39 6.83
N TYR A 156 12.20 -22.18 7.69
CA TYR A 156 10.90 -22.83 7.55
C TYR A 156 10.23 -22.54 6.21
N PHE A 157 10.33 -21.30 5.72
CA PHE A 157 9.78 -20.92 4.42
C PHE A 157 10.49 -21.64 3.26
N PHE A 158 11.82 -21.72 3.28
CA PHE A 158 12.58 -22.42 2.25
C PHE A 158 12.31 -23.93 2.27
N GLU A 159 12.25 -24.55 3.45
CA GLU A 159 11.91 -25.97 3.59
C GLU A 159 10.49 -26.27 3.06
N ARG A 160 9.52 -25.39 3.35
CA ARG A 160 8.15 -25.51 2.82
C ARG A 160 8.12 -25.41 1.30
N MET A 161 8.89 -24.50 0.71
CA MET A 161 8.99 -24.34 -0.74
C MET A 161 9.64 -25.53 -1.43
N GLU A 162 10.68 -26.10 -0.82
CA GLU A 162 11.36 -27.29 -1.34
C GLU A 162 10.43 -28.51 -1.37
N LYS A 163 9.69 -28.76 -0.28
CA LYS A 163 8.66 -29.81 -0.24
C LYS A 163 7.61 -29.64 -1.34
N LEU A 164 7.18 -28.39 -1.59
CA LEU A 164 6.19 -28.08 -2.61
C LEU A 164 6.72 -28.33 -4.03
N ASN A 165 8.00 -28.07 -4.27
CA ASN A 165 8.65 -28.40 -5.54
C ASN A 165 8.80 -29.91 -5.72
N GLN A 166 9.26 -30.63 -4.71
CA GLN A 166 9.37 -32.10 -4.74
C GLN A 166 8.01 -32.76 -5.00
N GLU A 167 6.94 -32.27 -4.38
CA GLU A 167 5.58 -32.78 -4.62
C GLU A 167 5.13 -32.54 -6.07
N ARG A 168 5.48 -31.37 -6.66
CA ARG A 168 5.17 -31.08 -8.07
C ARG A 168 5.95 -31.99 -9.02
N GLU A 169 7.21 -32.26 -8.74
CA GLU A 169 8.06 -33.15 -9.53
C GLU A 169 7.56 -34.59 -9.44
N ALA A 170 7.33 -35.11 -8.22
CA ALA A 170 6.77 -36.46 -8.04
C ALA A 170 5.44 -36.66 -8.77
N LYS A 171 4.56 -35.65 -8.74
CA LYS A 171 3.28 -35.69 -9.46
C LYS A 171 3.44 -35.63 -10.97
N LYS A 172 4.50 -34.99 -11.47
CA LYS A 172 4.82 -34.97 -12.90
C LYS A 172 5.36 -36.33 -13.33
N ASP A 173 6.26 -36.91 -12.56
CA ASP A 173 6.84 -38.23 -12.82
C ASP A 173 5.77 -39.33 -12.77
N GLU A 174 4.84 -39.27 -11.82
CA GLU A 174 3.70 -40.20 -11.76
C GLU A 174 2.81 -40.12 -13.01
N ARG A 175 2.58 -38.90 -13.52
CA ARG A 175 1.80 -38.69 -14.76
C ARG A 175 2.53 -39.21 -15.98
N GLU A 176 3.84 -39.05 -16.03
CA GLU A 176 4.69 -39.54 -17.12
C GLU A 176 4.74 -41.07 -17.11
N LYS A 177 4.97 -41.68 -15.96
CA LYS A 177 4.91 -43.14 -15.79
C LYS A 177 3.56 -43.72 -16.22
N ARG A 178 2.44 -43.07 -15.85
CA ARG A 178 1.10 -43.50 -16.30
C ARG A 178 0.90 -43.36 -17.81
N ARG A 179 1.60 -42.43 -18.47
CA ARG A 179 1.56 -42.31 -19.94
C ARG A 179 2.37 -43.43 -20.59
N GLU A 180 3.54 -43.73 -20.05
CA GLU A 180 4.39 -44.83 -20.52
C GLU A 180 3.71 -46.19 -20.36
N GLU A 181 3.07 -46.45 -19.22
CA GLU A 181 2.31 -47.68 -18.97
C GLU A 181 1.20 -47.88 -20.01
N ARG A 182 0.39 -46.84 -20.28
CA ARG A 182 -0.63 -46.90 -21.33
C ARG A 182 -0.05 -47.09 -22.72
N HIS A 183 1.10 -46.49 -23.00
CA HIS A 183 1.77 -46.66 -24.28
C HIS A 183 2.28 -48.10 -24.44
N LEU A 184 2.86 -48.67 -23.37
CA LEU A 184 3.33 -50.05 -23.35
C LEU A 184 2.17 -51.03 -23.57
N GLU A 185 1.06 -50.84 -22.86
CA GLU A 185 -0.17 -51.64 -22.99
C GLU A 185 -0.71 -51.61 -24.42
N LEU A 186 -0.72 -50.43 -25.05
CA LEU A 186 -1.16 -50.29 -26.44
C LEU A 186 -0.23 -51.01 -27.43
N VAL A 187 1.08 -50.96 -27.20
CA VAL A 187 2.09 -51.65 -28.02
C VAL A 187 1.94 -53.17 -27.87
N GLU A 188 1.68 -53.66 -26.67
CA GLU A 188 1.45 -55.09 -26.40
C GLU A 188 0.17 -55.59 -27.10
N LEU A 189 -0.94 -54.85 -26.97
CA LEU A 189 -2.18 -55.17 -27.68
C LEU A 189 -1.97 -55.21 -29.20
N HIS A 190 -1.20 -54.25 -29.74
CA HIS A 190 -0.89 -54.24 -31.16
C HIS A 190 -0.06 -55.46 -31.59
N ARG A 191 0.89 -55.89 -30.75
CA ARG A 191 1.70 -57.08 -30.99
C ARG A 191 0.84 -58.34 -31.03
N ASP A 192 -0.10 -58.48 -30.10
CA ASP A 192 -1.02 -59.61 -30.04
C ASP A 192 -1.96 -59.65 -31.24
N HIS A 193 -2.46 -58.48 -31.67
CA HIS A 193 -3.29 -58.38 -32.87
C HIS A 193 -2.52 -58.81 -34.13
N ILE A 194 -1.25 -58.40 -34.28
CA ILE A 194 -0.39 -58.85 -35.39
C ILE A 194 -0.19 -60.38 -35.33
N ALA A 195 0.04 -60.95 -34.14
CA ALA A 195 0.20 -62.39 -33.99
C ALA A 195 -1.07 -63.16 -34.40
N ALA A 196 -2.24 -62.71 -33.95
CA ALA A 196 -3.52 -63.31 -34.32
C ALA A 196 -3.78 -63.25 -35.84
N LEU A 197 -3.44 -62.13 -36.49
CA LEU A 197 -3.56 -62.01 -37.95
C LEU A 197 -2.63 -62.98 -38.69
N LYS A 198 -1.42 -63.21 -38.17
CA LYS A 198 -0.48 -64.20 -38.74
C LYS A 198 -0.99 -65.63 -38.59
N ASP A 199 -1.56 -65.98 -37.43
CA ASP A 199 -2.14 -67.31 -37.20
C ASP A 199 -3.35 -67.58 -38.09
N LEU A 200 -4.18 -66.55 -38.34
CA LEU A 200 -5.30 -66.65 -39.27
C LEU A 200 -4.82 -66.83 -40.72
N ALA A 201 -3.80 -66.09 -41.14
CA ALA A 201 -3.20 -66.27 -42.46
C ALA A 201 -2.62 -67.68 -42.63
N ALA A 202 -1.87 -68.17 -41.64
CA ALA A 202 -1.29 -69.51 -41.66
C ALA A 202 -2.35 -70.63 -41.73
N LYS A 203 -3.52 -70.44 -41.11
CA LYS A 203 -4.66 -71.37 -41.19
C LYS A 203 -5.41 -71.32 -42.52
N ALA A 204 -5.33 -70.21 -43.26
CA ALA A 204 -5.97 -70.06 -44.56
C ALA A 204 -5.15 -70.70 -45.70
N ASP A 205 -3.84 -70.87 -45.48
CA ASP A 205 -2.91 -71.47 -46.46
C ASP A 205 -2.76 -73.01 -46.30
N THR A 206 -3.35 -73.61 -45.27
CA THR A 206 -3.44 -75.07 -45.04
C THR A 206 -4.81 -75.62 -45.39
#